data_AF-A0A7D5P388-F1
#
_entry.id   AF-A0A7D5P388-F1
#
_cell.length_a   1.000
_cell.length_b   1.000
_cell.length_c   1.000
_cell.angle_alpha   90.00
_cell.angle_beta   90.00
_cell.angle_gamma   90.00
#
_symmetry.space_group_name_H-M   'P 1'
#
loop_
_entity.id
_entity.type
_entity.pdbx_description
1 polymer ?
#
loop_
_entity_poly.entity_id
_entity_poly.type
_entity_poly.pdbx_seq_one_letter_code
_entity_poly.pdbx_strand_id
1 'polypeptide(L)'
;MVDTDAKRAAGRGLAGGIAAWILGYLVVYLLHGSSIQNSFGSGVLEVFTGDPVAWKLVGWLFYNAHNVAVQISLLGQRSVNLVAGAEEAALTALFALPPVLLVLAGAVAAWNTAGEPATAARNGAAVALGYLPLSLAGAVVFAIGSGDGPSAGPALVTAVLLAGLAYPLVFGAVGGLAGGHLSAD
;
A
#
# COMPACT_ATOMS: atom_id res chain seq x y z
N MET A 1 -4.00 -23.35 -24.39
CA MET A 1 -4.22 -22.04 -25.02
C MET A 1 -4.72 -21.11 -23.92
N VAL A 2 -3.87 -20.24 -23.36
CA VAL A 2 -4.32 -19.30 -22.31
C VAL A 2 -5.27 -18.30 -22.95
N ASP A 3 -6.49 -18.25 -22.42
CA ASP A 3 -7.58 -17.39 -22.87
C ASP A 3 -7.13 -15.92 -22.95
N THR A 4 -7.42 -15.27 -24.08
CA THR A 4 -7.02 -13.88 -24.34
C THR A 4 -7.64 -12.93 -23.31
N ASP A 5 -8.83 -13.26 -22.83
CA ASP A 5 -9.55 -12.46 -21.85
C ASP A 5 -8.91 -12.57 -20.46
N ALA A 6 -8.41 -13.74 -20.09
CA ALA A 6 -7.64 -13.92 -18.86
C ALA A 6 -6.33 -13.10 -18.88
N LYS A 7 -5.65 -13.01 -20.02
CA LYS A 7 -4.44 -12.16 -20.16
C LYS A 7 -4.77 -10.68 -20.06
N ARG A 8 -5.87 -10.24 -20.67
CA ARG A 8 -6.33 -8.85 -20.59
C ARG A 8 -6.71 -8.48 -19.16
N ALA A 9 -7.45 -9.33 -18.47
CA ALA A 9 -7.81 -9.14 -17.07
C ALA A 9 -6.56 -9.07 -16.17
N ALA A 10 -5.61 -9.98 -16.35
CA ALA A 10 -4.34 -9.94 -15.62
C ALA A 10 -3.54 -8.66 -15.90
N GLY A 11 -3.50 -8.21 -17.16
CA GLY A 11 -2.85 -6.95 -17.55
C GLY A 11 -3.51 -5.71 -16.92
N ARG A 12 -4.85 -5.67 -16.90
CA ARG A 12 -5.61 -4.59 -16.24
C ARG A 12 -5.41 -4.61 -14.72
N GLY A 13 -5.43 -5.79 -14.10
CA GLY A 13 -5.12 -5.97 -12.68
C GLY A 13 -3.71 -5.46 -12.36
N LEU A 14 -2.70 -5.90 -13.11
CA LEU A 14 -1.32 -5.43 -12.94
C LEU A 14 -1.22 -3.89 -13.04
N ALA A 15 -1.78 -3.29 -14.10
CA ALA A 15 -1.76 -1.84 -14.28
C ALA A 15 -2.51 -1.10 -13.15
N GLY A 16 -3.67 -1.61 -12.76
CA GLY A 16 -4.48 -1.07 -11.67
C GLY A 16 -3.76 -1.15 -10.31
N GLY A 17 -3.06 -2.25 -10.04
CA GLY A 17 -2.24 -2.42 -8.84
C GLY A 17 -1.07 -1.44 -8.77
N ILE A 18 -0.35 -1.28 -9.88
CA ILE A 18 0.73 -0.29 -9.97
C ILE A 18 0.18 1.13 -9.74
N ALA A 19 -0.90 1.49 -10.43
CA ALA A 19 -1.50 2.81 -10.32
C ALA A 19 -2.03 3.09 -8.91
N ALA A 20 -2.74 2.14 -8.29
CA ALA A 20 -3.27 2.28 -6.94
C ALA A 20 -2.15 2.46 -5.91
N TRP A 21 -1.04 1.71 -6.03
CA TRP A 21 0.09 1.82 -5.13
C TRP A 21 0.76 3.20 -5.22
N ILE A 22 1.07 3.63 -6.45
CA ILE A 22 1.72 4.92 -6.71
C ILE A 22 0.82 6.07 -6.26
N LEU A 23 -0.46 6.03 -6.61
CA LEU A 23 -1.41 7.07 -6.24
C LEU A 23 -1.62 7.12 -4.73
N GLY A 24 -1.72 5.97 -4.07
CA GLY A 24 -1.84 5.89 -2.61
C GLY A 24 -0.66 6.54 -1.90
N TYR A 25 0.56 6.17 -2.27
CA TYR A 25 1.76 6.80 -1.74
C TYR A 25 1.80 8.31 -2.02
N LEU A 26 1.47 8.72 -3.25
CA LEU A 26 1.46 10.13 -3.64
C LEU A 26 0.45 10.96 -2.84
N VAL A 27 -0.75 10.43 -2.59
CA VAL A 27 -1.75 11.09 -1.74
C VAL A 27 -1.21 11.31 -0.34
N VAL A 28 -0.60 10.30 0.29
CA VAL A 28 0.01 10.45 1.63
C VAL A 28 1.14 11.48 1.59
N TYR A 29 1.97 11.47 0.54
CA TYR A 29 3.07 12.42 0.36
C TYR A 29 2.58 13.86 0.26
N LEU A 30 1.55 14.11 -0.55
CA LEU A 30 0.99 15.45 -0.76
C LEU A 30 0.29 15.99 0.50
N LEU A 31 -0.36 15.12 1.28
CA LEU A 31 -1.08 15.52 2.48
C LEU A 31 -0.17 15.72 3.70
N HIS A 32 0.87 14.90 3.86
CA HIS A 32 1.64 14.83 5.10
C HIS A 32 3.14 15.08 4.93
N GLY A 33 3.65 15.19 3.70
CA GLY A 33 5.08 15.35 3.44
C GLY A 33 5.70 16.60 4.07
N SER A 34 5.00 17.74 4.01
CA SER A 34 5.46 19.00 4.61
C SER A 34 5.45 18.96 6.15
N SER A 35 4.38 18.43 6.75
CA SER A 35 4.29 18.26 8.21
C SER A 35 5.37 17.32 8.75
N ILE A 36 5.67 16.24 8.03
CA ILE A 36 6.76 15.32 8.38
C ILE A 36 8.12 16.01 8.29
N GLN A 37 8.39 16.81 7.25
CA GLN A 37 9.66 17.54 7.13
C GLN A 37 9.91 18.48 8.31
N ASN A 38 8.86 19.13 8.81
CA ASN A 38 8.99 20.21 9.79
C ASN A 38 9.03 19.74 11.27
N SER A 39 8.49 18.56 11.60
CA SER A 39 8.32 18.15 13.01
C SER A 39 8.84 16.75 13.31
N PHE A 40 8.49 15.76 12.49
CA PHE A 40 8.82 14.35 12.75
C PHE A 40 10.19 13.95 12.17
N GLY A 41 10.57 14.56 11.05
CA GLY A 41 11.83 14.28 10.35
C GLY A 41 13.06 14.74 11.12
N SER A 42 12.98 15.86 11.86
CA SER A 42 14.11 16.42 12.61
C SER A 42 14.59 15.50 13.75
N GLY A 43 13.66 14.94 14.55
CA GLY A 43 14.01 14.04 15.65
C GLY A 43 14.56 12.68 15.20
N VAL A 44 14.07 12.15 14.06
CA VAL A 44 14.64 10.93 13.45
C VAL A 44 16.01 11.24 12.81
N LEU A 45 16.21 12.43 12.25
CA LEU A 45 17.50 12.88 11.66
C LEU A 45 18.63 12.85 12.70
N GLU A 46 18.37 13.37 13.89
CA GLU A 46 19.34 13.45 14.98
C GLU A 46 19.82 12.07 15.43
N VAL A 47 18.92 11.09 15.44
CA VAL A 47 19.22 9.72 15.89
C VAL A 47 19.99 8.91 14.83
N PHE A 48 19.69 9.11 13.55
CA PHE A 48 20.23 8.30 12.45
C PHE A 48 21.35 9.00 11.65
N THR A 49 21.91 10.09 12.18
CA THR A 49 23.14 10.82 11.77
C THR A 49 23.35 11.17 10.28
N GLY A 50 22.38 10.96 9.39
CA GLY A 50 22.60 11.34 7.99
C GLY A 50 21.48 11.20 6.95
N ASP A 51 20.40 10.41 7.15
CA ASP A 51 19.39 10.34 6.07
C ASP A 51 17.96 9.86 6.42
N PRO A 52 17.09 10.76 6.89
CA PRO A 52 15.65 10.66 6.73
C PRO A 52 15.22 11.68 5.68
N VAL A 53 15.25 11.25 4.43
CA VAL A 53 14.52 11.99 3.41
C VAL A 53 13.03 11.80 3.74
N ALA A 54 12.30 12.90 3.94
CA ALA A 54 10.91 12.86 4.42
C ALA A 54 9.99 11.92 3.62
N TRP A 55 10.32 11.65 2.36
CA TRP A 55 9.65 10.68 1.51
C TRP A 55 9.67 9.24 2.07
N LYS A 56 10.72 8.82 2.80
CA LYS A 56 10.76 7.51 3.48
C LYS A 56 9.79 7.43 4.65
N LEU A 57 9.70 8.50 5.44
CA LEU A 57 8.78 8.60 6.59
C LEU A 57 7.33 8.69 6.13
N VAL A 58 7.05 9.37 5.01
CA VAL A 58 5.76 9.29 4.32
C VAL A 58 5.46 7.84 3.92
N GLY A 59 6.46 7.14 3.39
CA GLY A 59 6.35 5.71 3.09
C GLY A 59 5.90 4.90 4.30
N TRP A 60 6.44 5.18 5.48
CA TRP A 60 6.02 4.52 6.72
C TRP A 60 4.55 4.79 7.08
N LEU A 61 4.06 6.02 6.91
CA LEU A 61 2.64 6.32 7.08
C LEU A 61 1.78 5.52 6.09
N PHE A 62 2.21 5.43 4.83
CA PHE A 62 1.53 4.65 3.82
C PHE A 62 1.46 3.16 4.19
N TYR A 63 2.52 2.57 4.75
CA TYR A 63 2.49 1.20 5.27
C TYR A 63 1.61 1.06 6.53
N ASN A 64 1.65 2.02 7.44
CA ASN A 64 0.79 2.03 8.64
C ASN A 64 -0.71 2.04 8.28
N ALA A 65 -1.09 2.71 7.18
CA ALA A 65 -2.45 2.68 6.65
C ALA A 65 -2.92 1.27 6.20
N HIS A 66 -1.98 0.34 5.98
CA HIS A 66 -2.23 -1.08 5.72
C HIS A 66 -2.10 -1.95 6.98
N ASN A 67 -2.08 -1.33 8.16
CA ASN A 67 -1.77 -2.01 9.43
C ASN A 67 -0.37 -2.64 9.48
N VAL A 68 0.57 -2.18 8.65
CA VAL A 68 1.96 -2.64 8.68
C VAL A 68 2.75 -1.75 9.62
N ALA A 69 3.20 -2.32 10.74
CA ALA A 69 4.00 -1.59 11.71
C ALA A 69 5.41 -1.25 11.17
N VAL A 70 5.95 -0.14 11.65
CA VAL A 70 7.36 0.21 11.52
C VAL A 70 8.13 -0.45 12.66
N GLN A 71 9.19 -1.18 12.33
CA GLN A 71 10.15 -1.74 13.28
C GLN A 71 11.29 -0.76 13.46
N ILE A 72 11.72 -0.55 14.71
CA ILE A 72 12.83 0.34 15.07
C ILE A 72 13.80 -0.45 15.97
N SER A 73 15.09 -0.39 15.66
CA SER A 73 16.16 -1.14 16.32
C SER A 73 17.22 -0.23 16.96
N LEU A 74 16.81 0.71 17.80
CA LEU A 74 17.73 1.69 18.41
C LEU A 74 18.33 1.23 19.75
N LEU A 75 17.60 0.46 20.55
CA LEU A 75 18.02 -0.17 21.82
C LEU A 75 17.09 -1.36 22.12
N GLY A 76 17.04 -2.32 21.21
CA GLY A 76 16.03 -3.40 21.18
C GLY A 76 15.00 -3.19 20.07
N GLN A 77 14.07 -4.13 19.91
CA GLN A 77 13.07 -4.12 18.84
C GLN A 77 11.75 -3.50 19.33
N ARG A 78 11.33 -2.41 18.69
CA ARG A 78 10.02 -1.78 18.93
C ARG A 78 9.22 -1.73 17.63
N SER A 79 7.94 -2.10 17.71
CA SER A 79 6.98 -1.93 16.62
C SER A 79 6.06 -0.75 16.92
N VAL A 80 5.89 0.14 15.95
CA VAL A 80 4.97 1.29 16.06
C VAL A 80 4.06 1.36 14.85
N ASN A 81 2.80 1.72 15.08
CA ASN A 81 1.88 2.12 14.02
C ASN A 81 1.37 3.53 14.31
N LEU A 82 1.85 4.49 13.53
CA LEU A 82 1.58 5.92 13.75
C LEU A 82 0.13 6.29 13.43
N VAL A 83 -0.50 5.58 12.49
CA VAL A 83 -1.90 5.83 12.09
C VAL A 83 -2.86 5.25 13.14
N ALA A 84 -2.54 4.08 13.69
CA ALA A 84 -3.33 3.44 14.75
C ALA A 84 -3.23 4.18 16.09
N GLY A 85 -2.08 4.80 16.38
CA GLY A 85 -1.85 5.57 17.60
C GLY A 85 -2.17 7.06 17.49
N ALA A 86 -2.69 7.53 16.35
CA ALA A 86 -2.99 8.93 16.13
C ALA A 86 -4.32 9.33 16.80
N GLU A 87 -4.33 10.52 17.42
CA GLU A 87 -5.55 11.15 17.90
C GLU A 87 -6.17 12.05 16.83
N GLU A 88 -5.37 12.49 15.84
CA GLU A 88 -5.85 13.33 14.75
C GLU A 88 -6.70 12.55 13.74
N ALA A 89 -7.93 13.01 13.53
CA ALA A 89 -8.86 12.44 12.56
C ALA A 89 -8.27 12.35 11.14
N ALA A 90 -7.47 13.33 10.73
CA ALA A 90 -6.83 13.33 9.41
C ALA A 90 -5.84 12.16 9.22
N LEU A 91 -5.10 11.79 10.27
CA LEU A 91 -4.20 10.64 10.21
C LEU A 91 -4.99 9.33 10.23
N THR A 92 -5.95 9.17 11.14
CA THR A 92 -6.78 7.96 11.20
C THR A 92 -7.57 7.71 9.91
N ALA A 93 -7.97 8.77 9.19
CA ALA A 93 -8.61 8.66 7.88
C ALA A 93 -7.74 7.95 6.81
N LEU A 94 -6.41 7.89 6.99
CA LEU A 94 -5.52 7.16 6.09
C LEU A 94 -5.84 5.66 6.04
N PHE A 95 -6.46 5.06 7.06
CA PHE A 95 -6.90 3.66 7.01
C PHE A 95 -7.91 3.38 5.88
N ALA A 96 -8.69 4.40 5.47
CA ALA A 96 -9.65 4.25 4.37
C ALA A 96 -8.98 4.35 2.99
N LEU A 97 -7.79 4.95 2.89
CA LEU A 97 -7.13 5.23 1.62
C LEU A 97 -6.81 3.96 0.82
N PRO A 98 -6.11 2.94 1.38
CA PRO A 98 -5.84 1.73 0.60
C PRO A 98 -7.09 0.95 0.20
N PRO A 99 -8.08 0.68 1.09
CA PRO A 99 -9.33 0.03 0.72
C PRO A 99 -10.03 0.70 -0.45
N VAL A 100 -10.17 2.04 -0.42
CA VAL A 100 -10.87 2.79 -1.47
C VAL A 100 -10.15 2.68 -2.81
N LEU A 101 -8.83 2.92 -2.85
CA LEU A 101 -8.07 2.86 -4.10
C LEU A 101 -8.05 1.45 -4.70
N LEU A 102 -7.97 0.42 -3.85
CA LEU A 102 -7.96 -0.98 -4.28
C LEU A 102 -9.33 -1.44 -4.79
N VAL A 103 -10.42 -1.00 -4.15
CA VAL A 103 -11.79 -1.22 -4.66
C VAL A 103 -11.96 -0.57 -6.03
N LEU A 104 -11.52 0.68 -6.20
CA LEU A 104 -11.60 1.37 -7.50
C LEU A 104 -10.77 0.66 -8.57
N ALA A 105 -9.53 0.27 -8.25
CA ALA A 105 -8.67 -0.47 -9.16
C ALA A 105 -9.26 -1.83 -9.54
N GLY A 106 -9.84 -2.55 -8.57
CA GLY A 106 -10.50 -3.83 -8.79
C GLY A 106 -11.73 -3.70 -9.69
N ALA A 107 -12.55 -2.66 -9.47
CA ALA A 107 -13.72 -2.37 -10.30
C ALA A 107 -13.32 -2.08 -11.74
N VAL A 108 -12.29 -1.24 -11.94
CA VAL A 108 -11.74 -0.95 -13.27
C VAL A 108 -11.14 -2.21 -13.90
N ALA A 109 -10.53 -3.11 -13.14
CA ALA A 109 -9.97 -4.35 -13.69
C ALA A 109 -11.06 -5.33 -14.19
N ALA A 110 -12.21 -5.40 -13.52
CA ALA A 110 -13.32 -6.28 -13.88
C ALA A 110 -14.29 -5.66 -14.91
N TRP A 111 -14.27 -4.35 -15.11
CA TRP A 111 -15.22 -3.62 -15.96
C TRP A 111 -15.31 -4.17 -17.39
N ASN A 112 -16.49 -4.59 -17.82
CA ASN A 112 -16.82 -5.21 -19.12
C ASN A 112 -16.02 -6.49 -19.44
N THR A 113 -15.56 -7.24 -18.43
CA THR A 113 -14.74 -8.46 -18.66
C THR A 113 -15.28 -9.71 -17.99
N ALA A 114 -16.31 -9.61 -17.15
CA ALA A 114 -16.82 -10.72 -16.37
C ALA A 114 -18.34 -10.79 -16.42
N GLY A 115 -18.89 -11.89 -16.94
CA GLY A 115 -20.33 -12.19 -16.87
C GLY A 115 -20.76 -12.92 -15.60
N GLU A 116 -19.79 -13.46 -14.83
CA GLU A 116 -20.05 -14.22 -13.60
C GLU A 116 -19.33 -13.59 -12.38
N PRO A 117 -19.93 -13.63 -11.18
CA PRO A 117 -19.34 -13.05 -9.96
C PRO A 117 -17.95 -13.59 -9.62
N ALA A 118 -17.73 -14.90 -9.78
CA ALA A 118 -16.43 -15.51 -9.48
C ALA A 118 -15.32 -14.98 -10.40
N THR A 119 -15.62 -14.81 -11.69
CA THR A 119 -14.70 -14.21 -12.68
C THR A 119 -14.45 -12.74 -12.37
N ALA A 120 -15.49 -11.99 -11.98
CA ALA A 120 -15.37 -10.58 -11.62
C ALA A 120 -14.47 -10.37 -10.39
N ALA A 121 -14.70 -11.16 -9.33
CA ALA A 121 -13.85 -11.16 -8.13
C ALA A 121 -12.40 -11.52 -8.46
N ARG A 122 -12.17 -12.54 -9.30
CA ARG A 122 -10.83 -12.96 -9.73
C ARG A 122 -10.12 -11.86 -10.53
N ASN A 123 -10.82 -11.21 -11.46
CA ASN A 123 -10.26 -10.12 -12.27
C ASN A 123 -9.89 -8.92 -11.38
N GLY A 124 -10.72 -8.59 -10.39
CA GLY A 124 -10.42 -7.56 -9.39
C GLY A 124 -9.23 -7.92 -8.49
N ALA A 125 -9.16 -9.17 -8.01
CA ALA A 125 -8.05 -9.66 -7.19
C ALA A 125 -6.69 -9.65 -7.93
N ALA A 126 -6.71 -9.66 -9.27
CA ALA A 126 -5.50 -9.53 -10.08
C ALA A 126 -4.75 -8.21 -9.88
N VAL A 127 -5.36 -7.21 -9.22
CA VAL A 127 -4.70 -5.99 -8.72
C VAL A 127 -3.48 -6.32 -7.86
N ALA A 128 -3.51 -7.42 -7.11
CA ALA A 128 -2.37 -7.87 -6.31
C ALA A 128 -1.10 -8.12 -7.16
N LEU A 129 -1.23 -8.47 -8.45
CA LEU A 129 -0.08 -8.70 -9.34
C LEU A 129 0.83 -7.47 -9.48
N GLY A 130 0.22 -6.27 -9.53
CA GLY A 130 0.97 -5.01 -9.61
C GLY A 130 1.32 -4.44 -8.23
N TYR A 131 0.41 -4.62 -7.25
CA TYR A 131 0.55 -4.02 -5.92
C TYR A 131 1.60 -4.73 -5.05
N LEU A 132 1.70 -6.06 -5.15
CA LEU A 132 2.63 -6.89 -4.38
C LEU A 132 4.11 -6.52 -4.60
N PRO A 133 4.65 -6.50 -5.84
CA PRO A 133 6.07 -6.21 -6.04
C PRO A 133 6.45 -4.80 -5.59
N LEU A 134 5.56 -3.82 -5.77
CA LEU A 134 5.79 -2.46 -5.26
C LEU A 134 5.72 -2.40 -3.74
N SER A 135 4.82 -3.17 -3.11
CA SER A 135 4.75 -3.27 -1.64
C SER A 135 5.96 -3.98 -1.04
N LEU A 136 6.61 -4.88 -1.78
CA LEU A 136 7.89 -5.43 -1.37
C LEU A 136 9.01 -4.39 -1.56
N ALA A 137 9.11 -3.80 -2.75
CA ALA A 137 10.16 -2.83 -3.08
C ALA A 137 10.11 -1.60 -2.17
N GLY A 138 8.93 -1.05 -1.92
CA GLY A 138 8.72 0.10 -1.04
C GLY A 138 9.16 -0.16 0.39
N ALA A 139 8.93 -1.36 0.93
CA ALA A 139 9.31 -1.70 2.30
C ALA A 139 10.84 -1.68 2.46
N VAL A 140 11.57 -2.14 1.44
CA VAL A 140 13.03 -2.09 1.39
C VAL A 140 13.52 -0.66 1.17
N VAL A 141 12.94 0.06 0.20
CA VAL A 141 13.38 1.40 -0.19
C VAL A 141 13.11 2.45 0.90
N PHE A 142 12.02 2.31 1.66
CA PHE A 142 11.68 3.20 2.78
C PHE A 142 12.40 2.85 4.08
N ALA A 143 13.19 1.77 4.13
CA ALA A 143 14.01 1.49 5.30
C ALA A 143 15.16 2.52 5.45
N ILE A 144 15.53 2.78 6.69
CA ILE A 144 16.68 3.60 7.10
C ILE A 144 17.58 2.79 8.03
N GLY A 145 18.85 3.18 8.07
CA GLY A 145 19.90 2.42 8.74
C GLY A 145 20.33 1.18 7.95
N SER A 146 21.62 0.92 7.94
CA SER A 146 22.22 -0.25 7.30
C SER A 146 23.39 -0.78 8.14
N GLY A 147 23.62 -2.09 8.08
CA GLY A 147 24.65 -2.77 8.87
C GLY A 147 24.23 -3.03 10.33
N ASP A 148 25.21 -3.06 11.24
CA ASP A 148 25.01 -3.40 12.66
C ASP A 148 24.54 -2.22 13.53
N GLY A 149 24.27 -1.06 12.90
CA GLY A 149 23.78 0.14 13.58
C GLY A 149 22.25 0.16 13.76
N PRO A 150 21.71 1.25 14.33
CA PRO A 150 20.27 1.45 14.42
C PRO A 150 19.62 1.40 13.03
N SER A 151 18.50 0.71 12.92
CA SER A 151 17.67 0.66 11.71
C SER A 151 16.19 0.88 12.01
N ALA A 152 15.46 1.37 11.01
CA ALA A 152 14.02 1.48 11.10
C ALA A 152 13.36 1.34 9.73
N GLY A 153 12.17 0.74 9.68
CA GLY A 153 11.42 0.61 8.43
C GLY A 153 10.17 -0.25 8.56
N PRO A 154 9.35 -0.33 7.49
CA PRO A 154 8.19 -1.20 7.48
C PRO A 154 8.57 -2.66 7.71
N ALA A 155 7.86 -3.34 8.60
CA ALA A 155 8.08 -4.76 8.88
C ALA A 155 7.84 -5.60 7.61
N LEU A 156 8.90 -6.19 7.06
CA LEU A 156 8.91 -6.81 5.73
C LEU A 156 7.85 -7.91 5.58
N VAL A 157 7.69 -8.77 6.58
CA VAL A 157 6.70 -9.86 6.55
C VAL A 157 5.29 -9.31 6.40
N THR A 158 4.91 -8.33 7.23
CA THR A 158 3.58 -7.72 7.15
C THR A 158 3.44 -6.80 5.94
N ALA A 159 4.51 -6.18 5.45
CA ALA A 159 4.49 -5.42 4.20
C ALA A 159 4.10 -6.31 3.02
N VAL A 160 4.64 -7.53 2.94
CA VAL A 160 4.29 -8.49 1.90
C VAL A 160 2.90 -9.08 2.14
N LEU A 161 2.64 -9.59 3.35
CA LEU A 161 1.41 -10.35 3.62
C LEU A 161 0.17 -9.46 3.75
N LEU A 162 0.25 -8.31 4.43
CA LEU A 162 -0.89 -7.41 4.61
C LEU A 162 -1.01 -6.45 3.43
N ALA A 163 -0.01 -5.59 3.22
CA ALA A 163 -0.09 -4.56 2.19
C ALA A 163 -0.02 -5.16 0.77
N GLY A 164 0.89 -6.10 0.54
CA GLY A 164 1.11 -6.71 -0.78
C GLY A 164 0.09 -7.76 -1.19
N LEU A 165 -0.53 -8.47 -0.25
CA LEU A 165 -1.47 -9.57 -0.53
C LEU A 165 -2.86 -9.35 0.05
N ALA A 166 -3.01 -9.33 1.38
CA ALA A 166 -4.33 -9.37 2.01
C ALA A 166 -5.23 -8.20 1.57
N TYR A 167 -4.69 -6.97 1.60
CA TYR A 167 -5.42 -5.78 1.16
C TYR A 167 -5.82 -5.85 -0.31
N PRO A 168 -4.91 -5.99 -1.29
CA PRO A 168 -5.29 -5.99 -2.70
C PRO A 168 -6.12 -7.20 -3.10
N LEU A 169 -5.96 -8.37 -2.46
CA LEU A 169 -6.82 -9.52 -2.73
C LEU A 169 -8.24 -9.28 -2.25
N VAL A 170 -8.44 -8.79 -1.02
CA VAL A 170 -9.77 -8.56 -0.45
C VAL A 170 -10.45 -7.38 -1.14
N PHE A 171 -9.84 -6.20 -1.11
CA PHE A 171 -10.46 -4.98 -1.63
C PHE A 171 -10.50 -4.96 -3.16
N GLY A 172 -9.50 -5.54 -3.82
CA GLY A 172 -9.53 -5.74 -5.27
C GLY A 172 -10.66 -6.68 -5.69
N ALA A 173 -10.88 -7.80 -4.98
CA ALA A 173 -12.01 -8.69 -5.27
C ALA A 173 -13.37 -8.02 -5.05
N VAL A 174 -13.53 -7.27 -3.94
CA VAL A 174 -14.74 -6.48 -3.66
C VAL A 174 -15.00 -5.47 -4.78
N GLY A 175 -13.96 -4.74 -5.19
CA GLY A 175 -14.01 -3.86 -6.35
C GLY A 175 -14.42 -4.58 -7.62
N GLY A 176 -13.82 -5.75 -7.89
CA GLY A 176 -14.13 -6.57 -9.05
C GLY A 176 -15.59 -6.99 -9.12
N LEU A 177 -16.17 -7.43 -8.00
CA LEU A 177 -17.60 -7.75 -7.90
C LEU A 177 -18.48 -6.53 -8.23
N ALA A 178 -18.15 -5.37 -7.67
CA ALA A 178 -18.90 -4.14 -7.93
C ALA A 178 -18.79 -3.71 -9.40
N GLY A 179 -17.58 -3.64 -9.95
CA GLY A 179 -17.34 -3.23 -11.32
C GLY A 179 -17.95 -4.19 -12.35
N GLY A 180 -17.85 -5.51 -12.12
CA GLY A 180 -18.47 -6.51 -12.99
C GLY A 180 -20.00 -6.45 -12.96
N HIS A 181 -20.59 -6.21 -11.78
CA HIS A 181 -22.05 -6.06 -11.66
C HIS A 181 -22.56 -4.79 -12.36
N LEU A 182 -21.89 -3.66 -12.16
CA LEU A 182 -22.26 -2.36 -12.73
C LEU A 182 -22.09 -2.28 -14.25
N SER A 183 -21.36 -3.22 -14.85
CA SER A 183 -21.02 -3.22 -16.27
C SER A 183 -21.63 -4.41 -17.02
N ALA A 184 -22.62 -5.09 -16.41
CA ALA A 184 -23.27 -6.26 -16.98
C ALA A 184 -24.44 -5.91 -17.93
N ASP A 185 -24.80 -4.62 -18.02
CA ASP A 185 -25.84 -4.06 -18.90
C ASP A 185 -25.29 -3.61 -20.26
#